data_AF-A0A6G0VUI2-F1
#
_entry.id   AF-A0A6G0VUI2-F1
#
_cell.length_a   1.000
_cell.length_b   1.000
_cell.length_c   1.000
_cell.angle_alpha   90.00
_cell.angle_beta   90.00
_cell.angle_gamma   90.00
#
_symmetry.space_group_name_H-M   'P 1'
#
loop_
_entity.id
_entity.type
_entity.pdbx_description
1 polymer ?
#
loop_
_entity_poly.entity_id
_entity_poly.type
_entity_poly.pdbx_seq_one_letter_code
_entity_poly.pdbx_strand_id
1 'polypeptide(L)'
;IYLRKQLSRESDDIVATNQRKLLNLKRTIKRLKDPVLKKVNQIASRKSMLKRLQDPDVKKAVKSNRKANGKIKKKIVLKQHYLYQNVRPSLVVSALNDLIKKPPYKDAEIDKDWLAHVAETTKSLENSSDHESEETDDEDTNIDPINPGSMDTMIENCDFVSFAPDEGMKPLSILIDDHAEEKAFPNLFGGHPRTNKSPLKNHSKVVRSELLNVDRRFASDSSNLFFKCKILVQKLIASNVQIVLRKNKKENTTANDVANPAVLIKMIDNDQGYRMLHNVQNSPSYLAAIRKNVFAMVRQ
;
A
#
# COMPACT_ATOMS: atom_id res chain seq x y z
N ILE A 1 -73.91 57.81 -18.34
CA ILE A 1 -72.57 57.91 -17.69
C ILE A 1 -72.10 56.57 -17.12
N TYR A 2 -72.96 55.79 -16.45
CA TYR A 2 -72.62 54.50 -15.84
C TYR A 2 -72.12 53.44 -16.85
N LEU A 3 -72.87 53.19 -17.93
CA LEU A 3 -72.53 52.18 -18.95
C LEU A 3 -71.19 52.45 -19.66
N ARG A 4 -70.84 53.73 -19.90
CA ARG A 4 -69.57 54.11 -20.54
C ARG A 4 -68.37 53.81 -19.65
N LYS A 5 -68.50 54.03 -18.33
CA LYS A 5 -67.46 53.67 -17.35
C LYS A 5 -67.32 52.16 -17.21
N GLN A 6 -68.42 51.42 -17.31
CA GLN A 6 -68.40 49.95 -17.22
C GLN A 6 -67.72 49.33 -18.44
N LEU A 7 -68.08 49.76 -19.65
CA LEU A 7 -67.42 49.33 -20.89
C LEU A 7 -65.93 49.70 -20.92
N SER A 8 -65.55 50.89 -20.43
CA SER A 8 -64.13 51.29 -20.33
C SER A 8 -63.35 50.41 -19.36
N ARG A 9 -63.93 50.08 -18.19
CA ARG A 9 -63.28 49.17 -17.23
C ARG A 9 -63.12 47.77 -17.80
N GLU A 10 -64.15 47.26 -18.46
CA GLU A 10 -64.15 45.94 -19.07
C GLU A 10 -63.16 45.86 -20.23
N SER A 11 -63.04 46.93 -21.05
CA SER A 11 -61.99 47.00 -22.08
C SER A 11 -60.59 47.05 -21.49
N ASP A 12 -60.38 47.83 -20.43
CA ASP A 12 -59.08 47.95 -19.75
C ASP A 12 -58.69 46.62 -19.08
N ASP A 13 -59.65 45.91 -18.48
CA ASP A 13 -59.45 44.59 -17.88
C ASP A 13 -59.12 43.52 -18.94
N ILE A 14 -59.79 43.55 -20.10
CA ILE A 14 -59.47 42.67 -21.23
C ILE A 14 -58.06 42.94 -21.75
N VAL A 15 -57.69 44.21 -21.92
CA VAL A 15 -56.35 44.61 -22.38
C VAL A 15 -55.28 44.19 -21.37
N ALA A 16 -55.48 44.46 -20.08
CA ALA A 16 -54.55 44.06 -19.02
C ALA A 16 -54.42 42.53 -18.93
N THR A 17 -55.52 41.79 -19.08
CA THR A 17 -55.53 40.33 -19.06
C THR A 17 -54.77 39.75 -20.25
N ASN A 18 -54.97 40.31 -21.44
CA ASN A 18 -54.27 39.88 -22.65
C ASN A 18 -52.77 40.20 -22.59
N GLN A 19 -52.38 41.36 -22.03
CA GLN A 19 -50.97 41.69 -21.79
C GLN A 19 -50.32 40.73 -20.80
N ARG A 20 -51.01 40.34 -19.72
CA ARG A 20 -50.53 39.33 -18.76
C ARG A 20 -50.35 37.97 -19.42
N LYS A 21 -51.32 37.52 -20.24
CA LYS A 21 -51.22 36.27 -21.02
C LYS A 21 -50.01 36.29 -21.96
N LEU A 22 -49.81 37.40 -22.67
CA LEU A 22 -48.69 37.56 -23.60
C LEU A 22 -47.33 37.54 -22.88
N LEU A 23 -47.23 38.17 -21.70
CA LEU A 23 -46.03 38.15 -20.87
C LEU A 23 -45.73 36.74 -20.35
N ASN A 24 -46.75 36.00 -19.92
CA ASN A 24 -46.61 34.61 -19.47
C ASN A 24 -46.18 33.69 -20.61
N LEU A 25 -46.70 33.88 -21.82
CA LEU A 25 -46.27 33.16 -23.02
C LEU A 25 -44.80 33.45 -23.36
N LYS A 26 -44.38 34.73 -23.32
CA LYS A 26 -42.96 35.11 -23.53
C LYS A 26 -42.04 34.47 -22.49
N ARG A 27 -42.45 34.42 -21.22
CA ARG A 27 -41.68 33.78 -20.13
C ARG A 27 -41.62 32.25 -20.25
N THR A 28 -42.68 31.59 -20.70
CA THR A 28 -42.69 30.14 -20.92
C THR A 28 -41.82 29.74 -22.12
N ILE A 29 -41.89 30.49 -23.23
CA ILE A 29 -40.99 30.29 -24.39
C ILE A 29 -39.53 30.44 -23.99
N LYS A 30 -39.18 31.44 -23.17
CA LYS A 30 -37.82 31.61 -22.64
C LYS A 30 -37.39 30.40 -21.82
N ARG A 31 -38.23 29.96 -20.87
CA ARG A 31 -37.98 28.77 -20.03
C ARG A 31 -37.83 27.47 -20.83
N LEU A 32 -38.50 27.34 -21.98
CA LEU A 32 -38.37 26.18 -22.86
C LEU A 32 -37.10 26.22 -23.73
N LYS A 33 -36.59 27.41 -24.06
CA LYS A 33 -35.35 27.57 -24.85
C LYS A 33 -34.08 27.32 -24.03
N ASP A 34 -34.05 27.71 -22.76
CA ASP A 34 -32.89 27.54 -21.88
C ASP A 34 -32.39 26.07 -21.75
N PRO A 35 -33.25 25.04 -21.53
CA PRO A 35 -32.79 23.65 -21.46
C PRO A 35 -32.30 23.13 -22.81
N VAL A 36 -32.90 23.57 -23.92
CA VAL A 36 -32.46 23.20 -25.28
C VAL A 36 -31.07 23.78 -25.55
N LEU A 37 -30.87 25.07 -25.25
CA LEU A 37 -29.58 25.74 -25.42
C LEU A 37 -28.49 25.10 -24.53
N LYS A 38 -28.85 24.74 -23.29
CA LYS A 38 -27.95 24.00 -22.38
C LYS A 38 -27.54 22.65 -22.95
N LYS A 39 -28.47 21.88 -23.51
CA LYS A 39 -28.17 20.59 -24.18
C LYS A 39 -27.29 20.79 -25.42
N VAL A 40 -27.60 21.76 -26.27
CA VAL A 40 -26.78 22.08 -27.47
C VAL A 40 -25.34 22.42 -27.08
N ASN A 41 -25.15 23.26 -26.07
CA ASN A 41 -23.81 23.60 -25.57
C ASN A 41 -23.07 22.38 -25.01
N GLN A 42 -23.79 21.49 -24.29
CA GLN A 42 -23.20 20.26 -23.77
C GLN A 42 -22.77 19.31 -24.89
N ILE A 43 -23.58 19.18 -25.95
CA ILE A 43 -23.27 18.36 -27.14
C ILE A 43 -22.07 18.94 -27.90
N ALA A 44 -22.05 20.25 -28.13
CA ALA A 44 -20.94 20.93 -28.81
C ALA A 44 -19.62 20.77 -28.02
N SER A 45 -19.67 20.91 -26.69
CA SER A 45 -18.53 20.68 -25.81
C SER A 45 -18.02 19.23 -25.87
N ARG A 46 -18.93 18.23 -25.83
CA ARG A 46 -18.58 16.81 -26.00
C ARG A 46 -17.94 16.53 -27.36
N LYS A 47 -18.49 17.08 -28.44
CA LYS A 47 -17.95 16.90 -29.80
C LYS A 47 -16.53 17.50 -29.93
N SER A 48 -16.30 18.66 -29.33
CA SER A 48 -14.97 19.28 -29.25
C SER A 48 -13.99 18.45 -28.42
N MET A 49 -14.44 17.88 -27.30
CA MET A 49 -13.63 16.98 -26.47
C MET A 49 -13.25 15.70 -27.23
N LEU A 50 -14.20 15.06 -27.92
CA LEU A 50 -13.94 13.86 -28.72
C LEU A 50 -12.93 14.12 -29.85
N LYS A 51 -13.04 15.27 -30.52
CA LYS A 51 -12.06 15.68 -31.55
C LYS A 51 -10.65 15.82 -30.96
N ARG A 52 -10.52 16.42 -29.77
CA ARG A 52 -9.23 16.52 -29.05
C ARG A 52 -8.67 15.18 -28.61
N LEU A 53 -9.52 14.20 -28.30
CA LEU A 53 -9.08 12.84 -27.92
C LEU A 53 -8.60 12.00 -29.12
N GLN A 54 -8.96 12.41 -30.35
CA GLN A 54 -8.47 11.77 -31.58
C GLN A 54 -7.06 12.23 -31.95
N ASP A 55 -6.59 13.37 -31.42
CA ASP A 55 -5.24 13.86 -31.65
C ASP A 55 -4.21 12.84 -31.11
N PRO A 56 -3.23 12.41 -31.93
CA PRO A 56 -2.31 11.34 -31.55
C PRO A 56 -1.46 11.68 -30.32
N ASP A 57 -1.06 12.95 -30.17
CA ASP A 57 -0.29 13.42 -29.01
C ASP A 57 -1.12 13.40 -27.72
N VAL A 58 -2.39 13.81 -27.81
CA VAL A 58 -3.34 13.75 -26.67
C VAL A 58 -3.64 12.29 -26.34
N LYS A 59 -3.83 11.42 -27.33
CA LYS A 59 -4.05 9.98 -27.14
C LYS A 59 -2.85 9.31 -26.47
N LYS A 60 -1.63 9.69 -26.85
CA LYS A 60 -0.39 9.22 -26.21
C LYS A 60 -0.28 9.72 -24.76
N ALA A 61 -0.58 10.99 -24.52
CA ALA A 61 -0.61 11.57 -23.16
C ALA A 61 -1.65 10.89 -22.26
N VAL A 62 -2.86 10.67 -22.77
CA VAL A 62 -3.93 9.94 -22.07
C VAL A 62 -3.52 8.50 -21.79
N LYS A 63 -2.91 7.79 -22.76
CA LYS A 63 -2.40 6.43 -22.57
C LYS A 63 -1.30 6.37 -21.50
N SER A 64 -0.39 7.35 -21.48
CA SER A 64 0.65 7.45 -20.45
C SER A 64 0.13 7.80 -19.05
N ASN A 65 -1.07 8.37 -18.95
CA ASN A 65 -1.71 8.75 -17.69
C ASN A 65 -2.70 7.69 -17.16
N ARG A 66 -2.89 6.58 -17.89
CA ARG A 66 -3.72 5.44 -17.44
C ARG A 66 -3.15 4.86 -16.14
N LYS A 67 -4.04 4.67 -15.17
CA LYS A 67 -3.75 3.98 -13.91
C LYS A 67 -4.22 2.54 -14.06
N ALA A 68 -3.42 1.60 -13.57
CA ALA A 68 -3.80 0.21 -13.42
C ALA A 68 -4.05 -0.08 -11.95
N ASN A 69 -5.09 -0.84 -11.64
CA ASN A 69 -5.39 -1.23 -10.27
C ASN A 69 -4.61 -2.53 -9.98
N GLY A 70 -3.62 -2.44 -9.08
CA GLY A 70 -2.76 -3.56 -8.71
C GLY A 70 -3.15 -4.12 -7.35
N LYS A 71 -3.19 -5.45 -7.23
CA LYS A 71 -3.29 -6.15 -5.96
C LYS A 71 -2.02 -6.94 -5.70
N ILE A 72 -1.36 -6.67 -4.58
CA ILE A 72 -0.18 -7.43 -4.17
C ILE A 72 -0.58 -8.51 -3.15
N LYS A 73 -0.17 -9.75 -3.41
CA LYS A 73 -0.35 -10.91 -2.54
C LYS A 73 1.00 -11.41 -2.03
N LYS A 74 0.99 -12.18 -0.93
CA LYS A 74 2.19 -12.90 -0.46
C LYS A 74 2.45 -14.20 -1.23
N LYS A 75 1.40 -14.80 -1.78
CA LYS A 75 1.40 -15.97 -2.68
C LYS A 75 0.20 -15.85 -3.61
N ILE A 76 0.30 -16.28 -4.86
CA ILE A 76 -0.81 -16.22 -5.83
C ILE A 76 -2.05 -16.97 -5.30
N VAL A 77 -1.83 -18.12 -4.66
CA VAL A 77 -2.87 -19.02 -4.11
C VAL A 77 -3.74 -18.36 -3.02
N LEU A 78 -3.23 -17.35 -2.31
CA LEU A 78 -4.00 -16.73 -1.23
C LEU A 78 -5.17 -15.90 -1.79
N LYS A 79 -6.39 -16.12 -1.27
CA LYS A 79 -7.57 -15.30 -1.62
C LYS A 79 -7.41 -13.85 -1.11
N GLN A 80 -6.77 -13.67 0.04
CA GLN A 80 -6.55 -12.35 0.64
C GLN A 80 -5.36 -11.61 0.03
N HIS A 81 -5.51 -10.28 -0.07
CA HIS A 81 -4.51 -9.39 -0.64
C HIS A 81 -3.85 -8.55 0.46
N TYR A 82 -2.53 -8.35 0.37
CA TYR A 82 -1.76 -7.59 1.34
C TYR A 82 -1.83 -6.08 1.09
N LEU A 83 -1.92 -5.65 -0.17
CA LEU A 83 -1.94 -4.22 -0.53
C LEU A 83 -2.77 -3.97 -1.80
N TYR A 84 -3.55 -2.89 -1.76
CA TYR A 84 -4.32 -2.35 -2.87
C TYR A 84 -3.80 -0.96 -3.23
N GLN A 85 -3.30 -0.80 -4.46
CA GLN A 85 -2.90 0.52 -4.95
C GLN A 85 -3.16 0.68 -6.45
N ASN A 86 -3.51 1.91 -6.81
CA ASN A 86 -3.65 2.31 -8.20
C ASN A 86 -2.31 2.87 -8.67
N VAL A 87 -1.67 2.16 -9.58
CA VAL A 87 -0.29 2.41 -10.01
C VAL A 87 -0.28 2.88 -11.45
N ARG A 88 0.58 3.84 -11.78
CA ARG A 88 0.83 4.25 -13.17
C ARG A 88 2.02 3.46 -13.72
N PRO A 89 1.81 2.52 -14.66
CA PRO A 89 2.89 1.64 -15.14
C PRO A 89 4.04 2.41 -15.80
N SER A 90 3.73 3.49 -16.51
CA SER A 90 4.71 4.37 -17.17
C SER A 90 5.73 4.97 -16.18
N LEU A 91 5.24 5.45 -15.03
CA LEU A 91 6.09 6.02 -13.98
C LEU A 91 6.93 4.94 -13.30
N VAL A 92 6.35 3.75 -13.07
CA VAL A 92 7.08 2.65 -12.45
C VAL A 92 8.23 2.19 -13.33
N VAL A 93 8.00 2.00 -14.63
CA VAL A 93 9.07 1.61 -15.57
C VAL A 93 10.15 2.68 -15.64
N SER A 94 9.79 3.96 -15.67
CA SER A 94 10.77 5.05 -15.63
C SER A 94 11.61 5.01 -14.35
N ALA A 95 10.98 4.83 -13.20
CA ALA A 95 11.66 4.76 -11.91
C ALA A 95 12.56 3.51 -11.80
N LEU A 96 12.10 2.36 -12.32
CA LEU A 96 12.88 1.11 -12.35
C LEU A 96 14.13 1.24 -13.23
N ASN A 97 13.99 1.84 -14.42
CA ASN A 97 15.13 2.11 -15.31
C ASN A 97 16.18 3.01 -14.66
N ASP A 98 15.78 3.95 -13.80
CA ASP A 98 16.71 4.78 -13.04
C ASP A 98 17.31 4.07 -11.82
N LEU A 99 16.58 3.11 -11.24
CA LEU A 99 17.04 2.33 -10.10
C LEU A 99 18.11 1.30 -10.49
N ILE A 100 17.94 0.62 -11.64
CA ILE A 100 18.86 -0.41 -12.15
C ILE A 100 20.25 0.14 -12.49
N LYS A 101 20.33 1.40 -12.88
CA LYS A 101 21.62 2.08 -13.12
C LYS A 101 22.47 2.18 -11.84
N LYS A 102 21.87 2.03 -10.67
CA LYS A 102 22.54 2.23 -9.38
C LYS A 102 23.25 0.95 -8.91
N PRO A 103 24.34 1.07 -8.13
CA PRO A 103 25.17 -0.07 -7.73
C PRO A 103 24.43 -1.24 -7.06
N PRO A 104 23.47 -1.03 -6.13
CA PRO A 104 22.88 -2.14 -5.38
C PRO A 104 21.79 -2.92 -6.15
N TYR A 105 21.43 -2.49 -7.37
CA TYR A 105 20.34 -3.07 -8.16
C TYR A 105 20.82 -3.62 -9.52
N LYS A 106 22.13 -3.79 -9.72
CA LYS A 106 22.69 -4.26 -11.00
C LYS A 106 22.23 -5.65 -11.40
N ASP A 107 21.94 -6.50 -10.42
CA ASP A 107 21.55 -7.90 -10.62
C ASP A 107 20.04 -8.05 -10.88
N ALA A 108 19.29 -6.95 -10.87
CA ALA A 108 17.84 -6.97 -11.04
C ALA A 108 17.44 -6.85 -12.51
N GLU A 109 16.61 -7.77 -12.99
CA GLU A 109 16.01 -7.73 -14.32
C GLU A 109 14.57 -7.20 -14.24
N ILE A 110 14.18 -6.38 -15.24
CA ILE A 110 12.79 -5.94 -15.39
C ILE A 110 12.07 -6.98 -16.23
N ASP A 111 11.02 -7.56 -15.64
CA ASP A 111 10.05 -8.33 -16.40
C ASP A 111 9.34 -7.43 -17.43
N LYS A 112 9.60 -7.70 -18.71
CA LYS A 112 8.99 -6.99 -19.84
C LYS A 112 7.59 -7.52 -20.15
N ASP A 113 7.28 -8.74 -19.77
CA ASP A 113 6.01 -9.40 -20.04
C ASP A 113 4.91 -8.85 -19.13
N TRP A 114 5.29 -8.34 -17.96
CA TRP A 114 4.40 -7.57 -17.08
C TRP A 114 3.71 -6.39 -17.79
N LEU A 115 4.43 -5.64 -18.62
CA LEU A 115 3.86 -4.51 -19.37
C LEU A 115 2.80 -4.96 -20.37
N ALA A 116 2.99 -6.13 -20.98
CA ALA A 116 2.03 -6.71 -21.91
C ALA A 116 0.73 -7.09 -21.18
N HIS A 117 0.83 -7.76 -20.02
CA HIS A 117 -0.33 -8.14 -19.21
C HIS A 117 -1.11 -6.92 -18.68
N VAL A 118 -0.44 -5.86 -18.24
CA VAL A 118 -1.12 -4.62 -17.81
C VAL A 118 -1.78 -3.91 -18.99
N ALA A 119 -1.16 -3.90 -20.16
CA ALA A 119 -1.73 -3.30 -21.37
C ALA A 119 -2.95 -4.08 -21.90
N GLU A 120 -2.99 -5.39 -21.71
CA GLU A 120 -4.13 -6.25 -22.06
C GLU A 120 -5.30 -6.06 -21.09
N THR A 121 -5.04 -6.11 -19.78
CA THR A 121 -6.06 -5.88 -18.74
C THR A 121 -6.72 -4.50 -18.89
N THR A 122 -5.93 -3.46 -19.22
CA THR A 122 -6.47 -2.10 -19.46
C THR A 122 -7.18 -1.94 -20.81
N LYS A 123 -7.03 -2.87 -21.75
CA LYS A 123 -7.79 -2.91 -23.01
C LYS A 123 -9.12 -3.67 -22.84
N SER A 124 -9.14 -4.76 -22.07
CA SER A 124 -10.36 -5.50 -21.77
C SER A 124 -11.42 -4.62 -21.07
N LEU A 125 -10.96 -3.64 -20.28
CA LEU A 125 -11.77 -2.60 -19.65
C LEU A 125 -12.58 -1.73 -20.63
N GLU A 126 -12.21 -1.67 -21.91
CA GLU A 126 -12.93 -0.93 -22.95
C GLU A 126 -14.03 -1.78 -23.63
N ASN A 127 -14.06 -3.10 -23.42
CA ASN A 127 -14.89 -4.04 -24.19
C ASN A 127 -15.93 -4.83 -23.39
N SER A 128 -15.88 -4.89 -22.06
CA SER A 128 -16.85 -5.63 -21.24
C SER A 128 -17.85 -4.68 -20.57
N SER A 129 -18.92 -4.32 -21.27
CA SER A 129 -20.05 -3.59 -20.68
C SER A 129 -21.12 -4.47 -20.05
N ASP A 130 -21.05 -5.80 -20.14
CA ASP A 130 -22.11 -6.67 -19.62
C ASP A 130 -21.53 -8.05 -19.26
N HIS A 131 -21.49 -8.39 -17.97
CA HIS A 131 -21.63 -9.79 -17.53
C HIS A 131 -21.97 -9.85 -16.03
N GLU A 132 -23.09 -10.53 -15.75
CA GLU A 132 -23.63 -10.84 -14.43
C GLU A 132 -22.65 -11.71 -13.63
N SER A 133 -22.45 -11.37 -12.35
CA SER A 133 -21.61 -12.12 -11.42
C SER A 133 -22.40 -13.29 -10.81
N GLU A 134 -21.97 -14.52 -11.06
CA GLU A 134 -22.38 -15.68 -10.26
C GLU A 134 -21.68 -15.65 -8.90
N GLU A 135 -22.48 -15.69 -7.83
CA GLU A 135 -22.04 -15.89 -6.46
C GLU A 135 -21.65 -17.36 -6.27
N THR A 136 -20.43 -17.61 -5.79
CA THR A 136 -20.08 -18.90 -5.18
C THR A 136 -19.62 -18.64 -3.75
N ASP A 137 -20.49 -18.99 -2.81
CA ASP A 137 -20.21 -19.17 -1.39
C ASP A 137 -19.10 -20.20 -1.20
N ASP A 138 -18.07 -19.86 -0.43
CA ASP A 138 -17.23 -20.85 0.25
C ASP A 138 -16.67 -20.23 1.53
N GLU A 139 -17.27 -20.66 2.65
CA GLU A 139 -16.82 -20.54 4.03
C GLU A 139 -15.39 -21.05 4.17
N ASP A 140 -14.44 -20.18 4.57
CA ASP A 140 -13.22 -20.67 5.19
C ASP A 140 -12.60 -19.67 6.17
N THR A 141 -12.40 -20.18 7.38
CA THR A 141 -12.14 -19.48 8.63
C THR A 141 -10.66 -19.17 8.78
N ASN A 142 -10.22 -17.94 8.44
CA ASN A 142 -9.01 -17.32 8.99
C ASN A 142 -9.03 -15.81 8.70
N ILE A 143 -9.70 -15.07 9.58
CA ILE A 143 -9.85 -13.61 9.49
C ILE A 143 -8.97 -12.99 10.58
N ASP A 144 -7.78 -12.52 10.20
CA ASP A 144 -7.15 -11.40 10.92
C ASP A 144 -7.90 -10.12 10.49
N PRO A 145 -8.46 -9.31 11.40
CA PRO A 145 -9.25 -8.15 11.02
C PRO A 145 -8.34 -7.03 10.48
N ILE A 146 -8.45 -6.73 9.18
CA ILE A 146 -7.88 -5.52 8.58
C ILE A 146 -8.95 -4.41 8.57
N ASN A 147 -8.53 -3.23 9.03
CA ASN A 147 -9.28 -1.98 9.12
C ASN A 147 -10.16 -1.67 7.88
N PRO A 148 -11.49 -1.53 8.02
CA PRO A 148 -12.41 -1.23 6.92
C PRO A 148 -12.38 0.23 6.42
N GLY A 149 -11.56 1.10 7.03
CA GLY A 149 -11.58 2.55 6.81
C GLY A 149 -11.07 3.08 5.46
N SER A 150 -10.87 2.25 4.44
CA SER A 150 -10.43 2.69 3.10
C SER A 150 -11.24 2.08 1.95
N MET A 151 -12.43 1.54 2.22
CA MET A 151 -13.36 1.15 1.16
C MET A 151 -14.07 2.40 0.63
N ASP A 152 -13.47 3.08 -0.34
CA ASP A 152 -14.24 3.93 -1.25
C ASP A 152 -15.18 3.03 -2.05
N THR A 153 -16.49 3.21 -1.83
CA THR A 153 -17.61 2.52 -2.47
C THR A 153 -17.78 2.94 -3.94
N MET A 154 -16.75 2.73 -4.76
CA MET A 154 -16.74 3.00 -6.21
C MET A 154 -15.96 1.96 -7.02
N ILE A 155 -15.80 0.74 -6.51
CA ILE A 155 -15.13 -0.36 -7.21
C ILE A 155 -16.18 -1.21 -7.93
N GLU A 156 -16.74 -0.67 -9.01
CA GLU A 156 -17.38 -1.49 -10.05
C GLU A 156 -16.25 -2.13 -10.88
N ASN A 157 -16.14 -3.46 -10.80
CA ASN A 157 -15.51 -4.40 -11.72
C ASN A 157 -14.34 -3.87 -12.57
N CYS A 158 -13.27 -3.40 -11.93
CA CYS A 158 -11.99 -3.25 -12.61
C CYS A 158 -11.19 -4.53 -12.42
N ASP A 159 -10.86 -5.21 -13.52
CA ASP A 159 -9.93 -6.34 -13.51
C ASP A 159 -8.61 -5.91 -12.86
N PHE A 160 -8.31 -6.52 -11.72
CA PHE A 160 -7.11 -6.22 -10.97
C PHE A 160 -5.98 -7.13 -11.41
N VAL A 161 -4.81 -6.56 -11.66
CA VAL A 161 -3.60 -7.36 -11.87
C VAL A 161 -3.13 -7.85 -10.50
N SER A 162 -3.27 -9.14 -10.23
CA SER A 162 -2.76 -9.76 -9.00
C SER A 162 -1.29 -10.17 -9.18
N PHE A 163 -0.45 -9.77 -8.22
CA PHE A 163 0.98 -10.04 -8.25
C PHE A 163 1.45 -10.58 -6.90
N ALA A 164 2.25 -11.65 -6.91
CA ALA A 164 2.97 -12.14 -5.74
C ALA A 164 4.47 -12.02 -5.99
N PRO A 165 5.10 -10.89 -5.60
CA PRO A 165 6.55 -10.76 -5.69
C PRO A 165 7.19 -11.86 -4.86
N ASP A 166 8.23 -12.51 -5.41
CA ASP A 166 9.05 -13.51 -4.71
C ASP A 166 8.39 -14.91 -4.56
N GLU A 167 7.35 -15.23 -5.34
CA GLU A 167 6.77 -16.57 -5.31
C GLU A 167 7.76 -17.64 -5.80
N GLY A 168 7.91 -18.71 -5.01
CA GLY A 168 8.83 -19.82 -5.30
C GLY A 168 10.30 -19.54 -4.95
N MET A 169 10.63 -18.31 -4.59
CA MET A 169 11.98 -17.90 -4.19
C MET A 169 12.13 -17.90 -2.67
N LYS A 170 13.36 -18.15 -2.20
CA LYS A 170 13.69 -18.10 -0.76
C LYS A 170 14.50 -16.83 -0.51
N PRO A 171 13.99 -15.87 0.30
CA PRO A 171 14.71 -14.63 0.54
C PRO A 171 15.99 -14.89 1.32
N LEU A 172 17.03 -14.12 1.01
CA LEU A 172 18.25 -14.06 1.81
C LEU A 172 17.92 -13.55 3.21
N SER A 173 18.65 -14.05 4.21
CA SER A 173 18.51 -13.55 5.57
C SER A 173 18.95 -12.09 5.64
N ILE A 174 18.16 -11.25 6.32
CA ILE A 174 18.44 -9.83 6.53
C ILE A 174 19.79 -9.62 7.24
N LEU A 175 20.29 -10.63 7.97
CA LEU A 175 21.59 -10.57 8.64
C LEU A 175 22.78 -10.80 7.71
N ILE A 176 22.57 -11.44 6.56
CA ILE A 176 23.61 -11.81 5.59
C ILE A 176 23.71 -10.76 4.48
N ASP A 177 22.57 -10.15 4.11
CA ASP A 177 22.56 -9.12 3.07
C ASP A 177 23.07 -7.77 3.61
N ASP A 178 24.27 -7.39 3.18
CA ASP A 178 24.95 -6.15 3.54
C ASP A 178 24.20 -4.89 3.12
N HIS A 179 23.36 -4.98 2.08
CA HIS A 179 22.63 -3.85 1.49
C HIS A 179 21.11 -3.98 1.63
N ALA A 180 20.64 -4.84 2.56
CA ALA A 180 19.22 -5.12 2.74
C ALA A 180 18.38 -3.86 2.99
N GLU A 181 18.93 -2.90 3.73
CA GLU A 181 18.24 -1.69 4.14
C GLU A 181 18.15 -0.66 3.01
N GLU A 182 19.25 -0.47 2.28
CA GLU A 182 19.34 0.42 1.13
C GLU A 182 18.50 -0.09 -0.04
N LYS A 183 18.33 -1.41 -0.13
CA LYS A 183 17.40 -2.08 -1.07
C LYS A 183 15.94 -1.94 -0.65
N ALA A 184 15.64 -2.05 0.65
CA ALA A 184 14.27 -1.95 1.16
C ALA A 184 13.71 -0.52 1.09
N PHE A 185 14.56 0.50 1.25
CA PHE A 185 14.15 1.91 1.29
C PHE A 185 14.82 2.78 0.22
N PRO A 186 14.57 2.53 -1.09
CA PRO A 186 15.13 3.34 -2.17
C PRO A 186 14.74 4.81 -2.07
N ASN A 187 13.57 5.13 -1.47
CA ASN A 187 13.11 6.49 -1.24
C ASN A 187 14.00 7.25 -0.23
N LEU A 188 14.49 6.58 0.81
CA LEU A 188 15.29 7.23 1.86
C LEU A 188 16.76 7.33 1.46
N PHE A 189 17.32 6.26 0.90
CA PHE A 189 18.74 6.20 0.53
C PHE A 189 19.03 6.68 -0.90
N GLY A 190 18.00 7.05 -1.65
CA GLY A 190 18.11 7.42 -3.06
C GLY A 190 18.66 6.28 -3.93
N GLY A 191 18.57 5.02 -3.48
CA GLY A 191 19.12 3.85 -4.16
C GLY A 191 20.65 3.78 -4.19
N HIS A 192 21.34 4.53 -3.34
CA HIS A 192 22.79 4.45 -3.18
C HIS A 192 23.14 3.69 -1.89
N PRO A 193 24.23 2.88 -1.89
CA PRO A 193 24.74 2.32 -0.66
C PRO A 193 25.25 3.44 0.25
N ARG A 194 25.26 3.22 1.56
CA ARG A 194 25.83 4.17 2.52
C ARG A 194 27.29 4.47 2.17
N THR A 195 27.59 5.74 1.87
CA THR A 195 28.94 6.23 1.58
C THR A 195 29.87 6.03 2.77
N ASN A 196 29.32 6.25 3.96
CA ASN A 196 30.02 6.03 5.21
C ASN A 196 29.87 4.55 5.60
N LYS A 197 30.87 3.74 5.22
CA LYS A 197 31.32 2.66 6.11
C LYS A 197 31.86 3.36 7.36
N SER A 198 30.95 3.83 8.22
CA SER A 198 31.36 4.51 9.44
C SER A 198 32.37 3.60 10.14
N PRO A 199 33.46 4.13 10.73
CA PRO A 199 34.38 3.33 11.54
C PRO A 199 33.68 2.61 12.71
N LEU A 200 32.40 2.96 12.95
CA LEU A 200 31.48 2.31 13.84
C LEU A 200 31.00 0.99 13.22
N LYS A 201 31.76 -0.10 13.46
CA LYS A 201 31.37 -1.48 13.13
C LYS A 201 30.01 -1.92 13.73
N ASN A 202 29.44 -1.14 14.65
CA ASN A 202 28.22 -1.47 15.36
C ASN A 202 26.99 -0.76 14.75
N HIS A 203 26.08 -1.57 14.20
CA HIS A 203 24.82 -1.12 13.60
C HIS A 203 23.95 -0.27 14.55
N SER A 204 23.96 -0.54 15.86
CA SER A 204 23.22 0.28 16.84
C SER A 204 23.68 1.73 16.87
N LYS A 205 24.97 1.99 16.61
CA LYS A 205 25.51 3.36 16.56
C LYS A 205 25.11 4.06 15.26
N VAL A 206 25.07 3.31 14.14
CA VAL A 206 24.56 3.81 12.85
C VAL A 206 23.10 4.24 13.00
N VAL A 207 22.25 3.37 13.54
CA VAL A 207 20.83 3.68 13.80
C VAL A 207 20.70 4.91 14.69
N ARG A 208 21.45 5.01 15.79
CA ARG A 208 21.44 6.20 16.65
C ARG A 208 21.85 7.46 15.89
N SER A 209 22.89 7.41 15.08
CA SER A 209 23.34 8.57 14.30
C SER A 209 22.30 9.03 13.29
N GLU A 210 21.60 8.10 12.64
CA GLU A 210 20.54 8.41 11.67
C GLU A 210 19.29 8.97 12.35
N LEU A 211 18.96 8.50 13.56
CA LEU A 211 17.82 9.01 14.34
C LEU A 211 18.07 10.41 14.92
N LEU A 212 19.32 10.72 15.24
CA LEU A 212 19.75 12.00 15.82
C LEU A 212 20.22 13.00 14.76
N ASN A 213 20.20 12.63 13.49
CA ASN A 213 20.61 13.50 12.41
C ASN A 213 19.65 14.71 12.31
N VAL A 214 20.17 15.84 11.84
CA VAL A 214 19.35 17.03 11.54
C VAL A 214 18.28 16.70 10.50
N ASP A 215 18.65 15.86 9.53
CA ASP A 215 17.71 15.30 8.58
C ASP A 215 16.81 14.25 9.25
N ARG A 216 15.54 14.62 9.43
CA ARG A 216 14.55 13.79 10.10
C ARG A 216 13.91 12.73 9.19
N ARG A 217 14.21 12.68 7.89
CA ARG A 217 13.58 11.72 6.95
C ARG A 217 13.66 10.27 7.46
N PHE A 218 14.82 9.89 8.00
CA PHE A 218 15.04 8.54 8.55
C PHE A 218 14.29 8.29 9.88
N ALA A 219 14.12 9.33 10.70
CA ALA A 219 13.43 9.25 11.98
C ALA A 219 11.90 9.35 11.85
N SER A 220 11.41 9.98 10.79
CA SER A 220 9.98 10.17 10.53
C SER A 220 9.32 8.96 9.87
N ASP A 221 10.06 8.17 9.08
CA ASP A 221 9.49 6.99 8.42
C ASP A 221 9.35 5.79 9.37
N SER A 222 8.10 5.41 9.66
CA SER A 222 7.79 4.32 10.59
C SER A 222 8.26 2.96 10.07
N SER A 223 8.17 2.71 8.77
CA SER A 223 8.59 1.45 8.14
C SER A 223 10.09 1.22 8.33
N ASN A 224 10.89 2.26 8.10
CA ASN A 224 12.32 2.27 8.34
C ASN A 224 12.68 2.04 9.82
N LEU A 225 11.95 2.66 10.75
CA LEU A 225 12.15 2.42 12.19
C LEU A 225 11.94 0.96 12.57
N PHE A 226 10.82 0.36 12.15
CA PHE A 226 10.52 -1.04 12.45
C PHE A 226 11.52 -1.99 11.79
N PHE A 227 11.99 -1.68 10.58
CA PHE A 227 13.03 -2.45 9.92
C PHE A 227 14.35 -2.44 10.69
N LYS A 228 14.82 -1.26 11.11
CA LYS A 228 16.03 -1.13 11.96
C LYS A 228 15.88 -1.88 13.28
N CYS A 229 14.72 -1.76 13.94
CA CYS A 229 14.42 -2.52 15.15
C CYS A 229 14.51 -4.02 14.92
N LYS A 230 13.95 -4.53 13.82
CA LYS A 230 14.02 -5.95 13.45
C LYS A 230 15.46 -6.42 13.28
N ILE A 231 16.30 -5.67 12.57
CA ILE A 231 17.73 -6.01 12.41
C ILE A 231 18.44 -6.05 13.76
N LEU A 232 18.20 -5.06 14.63
CA LEU A 232 18.82 -5.01 15.96
C LEU A 232 18.45 -6.22 16.82
N VAL A 233 17.16 -6.59 16.84
CA VAL A 233 16.69 -7.78 17.56
C VAL A 233 17.31 -9.05 16.98
N GLN A 234 17.36 -9.20 15.66
CA GLN A 234 17.97 -10.37 15.02
C GLN A 234 19.48 -10.47 15.31
N LYS A 235 20.22 -9.35 15.27
CA LYS A 235 21.65 -9.30 15.63
C LYS A 235 21.88 -9.67 17.09
N LEU A 236 21.02 -9.20 18.00
CA LEU A 236 21.06 -9.55 19.42
C LEU A 236 20.85 -11.05 19.62
N ILE A 237 19.82 -11.63 19.00
CA ILE A 237 19.54 -13.07 19.07
C ILE A 237 20.71 -13.87 18.53
N ALA A 238 21.23 -13.53 17.34
CA ALA A 238 22.37 -14.21 16.73
C ALA A 238 23.62 -14.18 17.64
N SER A 239 23.91 -13.02 18.25
CA SER A 239 25.00 -12.88 19.21
C SER A 239 24.80 -13.77 20.44
N ASN A 240 23.58 -13.80 21.00
CA ASN A 240 23.26 -14.63 22.16
C ASN A 240 23.39 -16.12 21.83
N VAL A 241 22.87 -16.57 20.66
CA VAL A 241 23.05 -17.94 20.16
C VAL A 241 24.54 -18.27 20.07
N GLN A 242 25.35 -17.39 19.47
CA GLN A 242 26.78 -17.64 19.32
C GLN A 242 27.49 -17.75 20.68
N ILE A 243 27.12 -16.93 21.67
CA ILE A 243 27.64 -17.02 23.03
C ILE A 243 27.27 -18.35 23.68
N VAL A 244 26.01 -18.78 23.55
CA VAL A 244 25.51 -20.05 24.09
C VAL A 244 26.23 -21.23 23.44
N LEU A 245 26.35 -21.25 22.11
CA LEU A 245 27.05 -22.30 21.38
C LEU A 245 28.53 -22.39 21.79
N ARG A 246 29.20 -21.24 22.00
CA ARG A 246 30.58 -21.23 22.51
C ARG A 246 30.68 -21.76 23.94
N LYS A 247 29.75 -21.39 24.82
CA LYS A 247 29.71 -21.88 26.22
C LYS A 247 29.37 -23.37 26.32
N ASN A 248 28.55 -23.87 25.41
CA ASN A 248 28.08 -25.25 25.37
C ASN A 248 28.97 -26.16 24.51
N LYS A 249 30.08 -25.65 23.95
CA LYS A 249 31.09 -26.49 23.31
C LYS A 249 31.82 -27.28 24.40
N LYS A 250 31.18 -28.33 24.92
CA LYS A 250 31.82 -29.39 25.70
C LYS A 250 32.66 -30.23 24.74
N GLU A 251 33.79 -30.74 25.24
CA GLU A 251 34.47 -31.86 24.59
C GLU A 251 33.52 -33.08 24.63
N ASN A 252 33.23 -33.63 23.45
CA ASN A 252 32.60 -34.93 23.18
C ASN A 252 31.48 -35.36 24.14
N THR A 253 30.30 -34.71 24.08
CA THR A 253 29.06 -35.35 24.56
C THR A 253 28.86 -36.66 23.81
N THR A 254 28.96 -37.78 24.53
CA THR A 254 28.84 -39.11 23.94
C THR A 254 27.37 -39.50 23.90
N ALA A 255 26.94 -40.32 22.93
CA ALA A 255 25.54 -40.77 22.83
C ALA A 255 25.04 -41.46 24.13
N ASN A 256 25.94 -42.04 24.93
CA ASN A 256 25.64 -42.63 26.23
C ASN A 256 25.21 -41.59 27.29
N ASP A 257 25.71 -40.35 27.22
CA ASP A 257 25.31 -39.27 28.12
C ASP A 257 23.86 -38.83 27.88
N VAL A 258 23.39 -38.95 26.63
CA VAL A 258 22.01 -38.66 26.24
C VAL A 258 21.07 -39.82 26.62
N ALA A 259 21.58 -41.06 26.70
CA ALA A 259 20.78 -42.19 27.16
C ALA A 259 20.55 -42.17 28.68
N ASN A 260 21.41 -41.49 29.45
CA ASN A 260 21.29 -41.42 30.91
C ASN A 260 20.25 -40.38 31.34
N PRO A 261 19.13 -40.78 32.00
CA PRO A 261 18.06 -39.86 32.40
C PRO A 261 18.53 -38.80 33.40
N ALA A 262 19.50 -39.11 34.26
CA ALA A 262 20.01 -38.15 35.24
C ALA A 262 20.84 -37.02 34.62
N VAL A 263 21.56 -37.32 33.53
CA VAL A 263 22.33 -36.33 32.76
C VAL A 263 21.39 -35.51 31.87
N LEU A 264 20.40 -36.16 31.26
CA LEU A 264 19.33 -35.50 30.50
C LEU A 264 18.57 -34.47 31.34
N ILE A 265 18.12 -34.82 32.55
CA ILE A 265 17.40 -33.90 33.44
C ILE A 265 18.27 -32.68 33.74
N LYS A 266 19.56 -32.87 34.06
CA LYS A 266 20.50 -31.76 34.26
C LYS A 266 20.70 -30.89 33.02
N MET A 267 20.63 -31.47 31.82
CA MET A 267 20.69 -30.71 30.56
C MET A 267 19.42 -29.89 30.33
N ILE A 268 18.26 -30.47 30.62
CA ILE A 268 16.95 -29.81 30.54
C ILE A 268 16.88 -28.66 31.55
N ASP A 269 17.26 -28.90 32.81
CA ASP A 269 17.22 -27.92 33.89
C ASP A 269 18.13 -26.70 33.63
N ASN A 270 19.24 -26.89 32.91
CA ASN A 270 20.17 -25.80 32.60
C ASN A 270 19.61 -24.81 31.55
N ASP A 271 18.52 -25.18 30.86
CA ASP A 271 17.71 -24.43 29.87
C ASP A 271 18.38 -23.16 29.30
N GLN A 272 19.50 -23.36 28.61
CA GLN A 272 20.30 -22.26 28.08
C GLN A 272 19.57 -21.54 26.94
N GLY A 273 18.67 -22.24 26.24
CA GLY A 273 17.85 -21.72 25.15
C GLY A 273 16.80 -20.71 25.64
N TYR A 274 16.15 -20.99 26.78
CA TYR A 274 15.26 -20.02 27.42
C TYR A 274 16.04 -18.82 27.95
N ARG A 275 17.17 -19.07 28.64
CA ARG A 275 17.92 -18.01 29.32
C ARG A 275 18.58 -17.03 28.36
N MET A 276 18.94 -17.46 27.15
CA MET A 276 19.57 -16.58 26.16
C MET A 276 18.64 -15.49 25.61
N LEU A 277 17.33 -15.61 25.80
CA LEU A 277 16.36 -14.63 25.31
C LEU A 277 16.05 -13.51 26.31
N HIS A 278 16.63 -13.51 27.52
CA HIS A 278 16.33 -12.51 28.56
C HIS A 278 16.47 -11.04 28.14
N ASN A 279 17.33 -10.73 27.16
CA ASN A 279 17.53 -9.37 26.63
C ASN A 279 16.61 -9.02 25.45
N VAL A 280 15.84 -9.98 24.94
CA VAL A 280 14.89 -9.77 23.86
C VAL A 280 13.56 -9.35 24.47
N GLN A 281 13.14 -8.12 24.15
CA GLN A 281 11.85 -7.59 24.61
C GLN A 281 10.71 -8.52 24.21
N ASN A 282 9.73 -8.67 25.11
CA ASN A 282 8.57 -9.56 24.95
C ASN A 282 8.88 -11.05 24.81
N SER A 283 10.14 -11.48 24.99
CA SER A 283 10.42 -12.91 25.09
C SER A 283 9.87 -13.48 26.41
N PRO A 284 9.54 -14.79 26.45
CA PRO A 284 9.09 -15.44 27.68
C PRO A 284 10.06 -15.23 28.86
N SER A 285 11.37 -15.31 28.60
CA SER A 285 12.42 -15.08 29.60
C SER A 285 12.43 -13.65 30.13
N TYR A 286 12.32 -12.66 29.24
CA TYR A 286 12.22 -11.24 29.60
C TYR A 286 10.97 -10.96 30.45
N LEU A 287 9.81 -11.45 30.01
CA LEU A 287 8.53 -11.23 30.71
C LEU A 287 8.51 -11.90 32.09
N ALA A 288 9.11 -13.08 32.24
CA ALA A 288 9.27 -13.72 33.53
C ALA A 288 10.15 -12.90 34.49
N ALA A 289 11.22 -12.29 33.98
CA ALA A 289 12.08 -11.40 34.78
C ALA A 289 11.35 -10.12 35.20
N ILE A 290 10.63 -9.47 34.27
CA ILE A 290 9.82 -8.28 34.57
C ILE A 290 8.73 -8.62 35.59
N ARG A 291 8.03 -9.75 35.44
CA ARG A 291 7.02 -10.21 36.39
C ARG A 291 7.59 -10.34 37.80
N LYS A 292 8.77 -10.95 37.95
CA LYS A 292 9.47 -11.06 39.24
C LYS A 292 9.82 -9.68 39.82
N ASN A 293 10.30 -8.76 38.99
CA ASN A 293 10.62 -7.39 39.42
C ASN A 293 9.37 -6.64 39.89
N VAL A 294 8.25 -6.75 39.17
CA VAL A 294 6.96 -6.15 39.55
C VAL A 294 6.47 -6.72 40.89
N PHE A 295 6.52 -8.04 41.09
CA PHE A 295 6.15 -8.65 42.37
C PHE A 295 7.06 -8.22 43.52
N ALA A 296 8.35 -8.03 43.27
CA ALA A 296 9.27 -7.53 44.27
C ALA A 296 8.95 -6.07 44.65
N MET A 297 8.59 -5.23 43.69
CA MET A 297 8.16 -3.84 43.92
C MET A 297 6.85 -3.75 44.70
N VAL A 298 5.88 -4.63 44.43
CA VAL A 298 4.59 -4.66 45.14
C VAL A 298 4.75 -5.14 46.59
N ARG A 299 5.82 -5.89 46.89
CA ARG A 299 6.09 -6.41 48.24
C ARG A 299 6.82 -5.41 49.15
N GLN A 300 7.32 -4.30 48.60
CA GLN A 300 7.97 -3.21 49.34
C GLN A 300 6.96 -2.15 49.76
#